data_AF-A0A973TD16-F1
#
_entry.id   AF-A0A973TD16-F1
#
_cell.length_a   1.000
_cell.length_b   1.000
_cell.length_c   1.000
_cell.angle_alpha   90.00
_cell.angle_beta   90.00
_cell.angle_gamma   90.00
#
_symmetry.space_group_name_H-M   'P 1'
#
loop_
_entity.id
_entity.type
_entity.pdbx_description
1 polymer ?
#
loop_
_entity_poly.entity_id
_entity_poly.type
_entity_poly.pdbx_seq_one_letter_code
_entity_poly.pdbx_strand_id
1 'polypeptide(L)' 'MSRTSAGCYVISLRPAGQHAAVRRAAAAHGLRTIALSPWRIAVQDDAATRRALREVLAADVVIATS' A
#
# COMPACT_ATOMS: atom_id res chain seq x y z
N MET A 1 13.45 14.05 37.26
CA MET A 1 14.13 13.54 36.04
C MET A 1 13.08 13.05 35.06
N SER A 2 12.73 13.87 34.07
CA SER A 2 11.78 13.48 33.02
C SER A 2 12.51 12.55 32.04
N ARG A 3 12.10 11.28 31.95
CA ARG A 3 12.55 10.38 30.88
C ARG A 3 12.17 11.04 29.57
N THR A 4 13.15 11.42 28.76
CA THR A 4 12.93 11.72 27.34
C THR A 4 12.29 10.46 26.73
N SER A 5 10.98 10.46 26.60
CA SER A 5 10.26 9.43 25.87
C SER A 5 10.81 9.48 24.44
N ALA A 6 11.59 8.48 24.04
CA ALA A 6 11.89 8.28 22.64
C ALA A 6 10.54 8.31 21.91
N GLY A 7 10.35 9.27 21.01
CA GLY A 7 9.09 9.39 20.27
C GLY A 7 8.77 8.05 19.61
N CYS A 8 7.52 7.60 19.68
CA CYS A 8 7.11 6.37 19.01
C CYS A 8 6.87 6.66 17.52
N TYR A 9 7.33 5.76 16.65
CA TYR A 9 7.22 5.88 15.20
C TYR A 9 6.58 4.64 14.60
N VAL A 10 5.89 4.82 13.48
CA VAL A 10 5.42 3.73 12.62
C VAL A 10 6.34 3.62 11.42
N ILE A 11 6.93 2.44 11.18
CA ILE A 11 7.66 2.15 9.95
C ILE A 11 6.67 1.52 8.97
N SER A 12 6.47 2.16 7.81
CA SER A 12 5.57 1.67 6.77
C SER A 12 6.37 1.03 5.64
N LEU A 13 6.16 -0.27 5.43
CA LEU A 13 6.76 -1.08 4.35
C LEU A 13 5.86 -1.24 3.12
N ARG A 14 4.87 -0.35 2.98
CA ARG A 14 3.89 -0.38 1.89
C ARG A 14 4.58 -0.16 0.53
N PRO A 15 3.98 -0.63 -0.58
CA PRO A 15 4.49 -0.31 -1.91
C PRO A 15 4.67 1.20 -2.10
N ALA A 16 5.59 1.57 -2.98
CA ALA A 16 5.82 2.97 -3.36
C ALA A 16 4.49 3.65 -3.72
N GLY A 17 4.25 4.84 -3.16
CA GLY A 17 3.01 5.60 -3.35
C GLY A 17 1.83 5.22 -2.45
N GLN A 18 1.93 4.15 -1.64
CA GLN A 18 0.80 3.63 -0.87
C GLN A 18 0.86 3.89 0.65
N HIS A 19 1.63 4.88 1.10
CA HIS A 19 1.80 5.16 2.54
C HIS A 19 0.69 6.06 3.14
N ALA A 20 -0.16 6.67 2.32
CA ALA A 20 -1.10 7.71 2.77
C ALA A 20 -2.04 7.24 3.90
N ALA A 21 -2.60 6.03 3.79
CA ALA A 21 -3.47 5.47 4.82
C ALA A 21 -2.73 5.27 6.16
N VAL A 22 -1.50 4.74 6.11
CA VAL A 22 -0.67 4.53 7.31
C VAL A 22 -0.29 5.86 7.96
N ARG A 23 0.06 6.87 7.15
CA ARG A 23 0.36 8.23 7.64
C ARG A 23 -0.84 8.84 8.37
N ARG A 24 -2.05 8.71 7.81
CA ARG A 24 -3.28 9.20 8.45
C ARG A 24 -3.54 8.49 9.77
N ALA A 25 -3.43 7.16 9.80
CA ALA A 25 -3.63 6.38 11.03
C ALA A 25 -2.61 6.73 12.11
N ALA A 26 -1.33 6.86 11.76
CA ALA A 26 -0.28 7.26 12.72
C ALA A 26 -0.52 8.66 13.28
N ALA A 27 -0.86 9.62 12.42
CA ALA A 27 -1.15 11.00 12.84
C ALA A 27 -2.33 11.09 13.81
N ALA A 28 -3.37 10.26 13.63
CA ALA A 28 -4.51 10.18 14.55
C ALA A 28 -4.12 9.75 15.98
N HIS A 29 -2.94 9.14 16.15
CA HIS A 29 -2.38 8.75 17.45
C HIS A 29 -1.17 9.59 17.88
N GLY A 30 -0.92 10.73 17.23
CA GLY A 30 0.24 11.59 17.53
C GLY A 30 1.60 10.96 17.17
N LEU A 31 1.59 9.90 16.36
CA LEU A 31 2.79 9.20 15.92
C LEU A 31 3.29 9.75 14.57
N ARG A 32 4.59 9.66 14.35
CA ARG A 32 5.21 9.96 13.04
C ARG A 32 5.44 8.69 12.24
N THR A 33 5.33 8.78 10.92
CA THR A 33 5.58 7.65 10.01
C THR A 33 6.92 7.81 9.28
N ILE A 34 7.73 6.76 9.30
CA ILE A 34 8.88 6.57 8.41
C ILE A 34 8.41 5.67 7.26
N ALA A 35 8.50 6.17 6.02
CA ALA A 35 8.08 5.42 4.84
C ALA A 35 9.30 4.80 4.16
N LEU A 36 9.30 3.48 4.02
CA LEU A 36 10.33 2.72 3.32
C LEU A 36 9.62 1.77 2.36
N SER A 37 9.75 1.96 1.05
CA SER A 37 9.07 1.12 0.06
C SER A 37 10.02 0.03 -0.46
N PRO A 38 9.91 -1.23 -0.01
CA PRO A 38 10.77 -2.32 -0.50
C PRO A 38 10.48 -2.70 -1.97
N TRP A 39 9.28 -2.37 -2.47
CA TRP A 39 8.89 -2.65 -3.85
C TRP A 39 7.88 -1.62 -4.38
N ARG A 40 7.61 -1.68 -5.68
CA ARG A 40 6.59 -0.92 -6.40
C ARG A 40 5.70 -1.88 -7.17
N ILE A 41 4.40 -1.63 -7.21
CA ILE A 41 3.48 -2.36 -8.10
C ILE A 41 3.61 -1.73 -9.49
N ALA A 42 4.01 -2.53 -10.47
CA ALA A 42 4.01 -2.14 -11.88
C ALA A 42 2.73 -2.65 -12.53
N VAL A 43 2.05 -1.78 -13.27
CA VAL A 43 0.87 -2.18 -14.05
C VAL A 43 1.34 -2.90 -15.31
N GLN A 44 0.81 -4.10 -15.53
CA GLN A 44 0.99 -4.82 -16.78
C GLN A 44 -0.12 -4.37 -17.75
N ASP A 45 0.27 -3.69 -18.84
CA ASP A 45 -0.68 -3.12 -19.83
C ASP A 45 -0.38 -3.57 -21.26
N ASP A 46 0.29 -4.72 -21.41
CA ASP A 46 0.51 -5.31 -22.73
C ASP A 46 -0.79 -5.88 -23.32
N ALA A 47 -0.80 -6.06 -24.64
CA ALA A 47 -1.98 -6.51 -25.38
C ALA A 47 -2.49 -7.89 -24.91
N ALA A 48 -1.60 -8.80 -24.50
CA ALA A 48 -1.98 -10.12 -24.03
C ALA A 48 -2.65 -10.03 -22.65
N THR A 49 -2.08 -9.27 -21.72
CA THR A 49 -2.69 -8.98 -20.41
C THR A 49 -4.06 -8.34 -20.56
N ARG A 50 -4.20 -7.33 -21.43
CA ARG A 50 -5.50 -6.69 -21.68
C ARG A 50 -6.54 -7.64 -22.29
N ARG A 51 -6.13 -8.55 -23.17
CA ARG A 51 -7.03 -9.54 -23.74
C ARG A 51 -7.50 -10.53 -22.67
N ALA A 52 -6.58 -11.10 -21.89
CA ALA A 52 -6.91 -12.02 -20.81
C ALA A 52 -7.84 -11.37 -19.77
N LEU A 53 -7.61 -10.10 -19.42
CA LEU A 53 -8.50 -9.37 -18.52
C LEU A 53 -9.92 -9.24 -19.08
N ARG A 54 -10.08 -8.91 -20.37
CA ARG A 54 -11.41 -8.84 -21.01
C ARG A 54 -12.11 -10.20 -21.03
N GLU A 55 -11.37 -11.28 -21.29
CA GLU A 55 -11.90 -12.65 -21.28
C GLU A 55 -12.40 -13.04 -19.88
N VAL A 56 -11.61 -12.77 -18.83
CA VAL A 56 -11.99 -13.07 -17.44
C VAL A 56 -13.18 -12.23 -16.98
N LEU A 57 -13.22 -10.94 -17.35
CA LEU A 57 -14.33 -10.05 -16.99
C LEU A 57 -15.67 -10.44 -17.67
N ALA A 58 -15.66 -11.33 -18.66
CA ALA A 58 -16.86 -11.88 -19.28
C ALA A 58 -17.37 -13.16 -18.59
N ALA A 59 -16.66 -13.69 -17.58
CA ALA A 59 -17.08 -14.88 -16.85
C ALA A 59 -18.25 -14.59 -15.89
N ASP A 60 -19.01 -15.62 -15.52
CA ASP A 60 -20.15 -15.50 -14.59
C ASP A 60 -19.74 -15.00 -13.19
N VAL A 61 -18.52 -15.33 -12.77
CA VAL A 61 -17.95 -14.92 -11.47
C VAL A 61 -16.50 -14.52 -11.65
N VAL A 62 -16.16 -13.34 -11.14
CA VAL A 62 -14.80 -12.80 -11.10
C VAL A 62 -14.39 -12.57 -9.65
N ILE A 63 -13.20 -13.04 -9.27
CA ILE A 63 -12.64 -12.84 -7.92
C ILE A 63 -11.36 -12.01 -8.05
N ALA A 64 -11.31 -10.89 -7.33
CA ALA A 64 -10.12 -10.09 -7.13
C ALA A 64 -9.68 -10.21 -5.66
N THR A 65 -8.38 -10.39 -5.44
CA THR A 65 -7.81 -10.69 -4.11
C THR A 65 -7.00 -9.55 -3.51
N SER A 66 -6.75 -8.47 -4.26
CA SER A 66 -6.03 -7.27 -3.79
C SER A 66 -6.28 -6.04 -4.64
#